data_AF-A0A752A1W4-F1
#
_entry.id   AF-A0A752A1W4-F1
#
_cell.length_a   1.000
_cell.length_b   1.000
_cell.length_c   1.000
_cell.angle_alpha   90.00
_cell.angle_beta   90.00
_cell.angle_gamma   90.00
#
_symmetry.space_group_name_H-M   'P 1'
#
loop_
_entity.id
_entity.type
_entity.pdbx_description
1 polymer ?
#
loop_
_entity_poly.entity_id
_entity_poly.type
_entity_poly.pdbx_seq_one_letter_code
_entity_poly.pdbx_strand_id
1 'polypeptide(L)' 'MKVMQIKVELAWEAWQASREAIEIKLDDKVMVEDEFDKGHNCAIDYCADSIRAAGIKVKE' A
#
# COMPACT_ATOMS: atom_id res chain seq x y z
N MET A 1 -12.52 -4.37 32.16
CA MET A 1 -11.61 -4.99 31.17
C MET A 1 -12.34 -5.40 29.89
N LYS A 2 -13.41 -6.22 29.95
CA LYS A 2 -14.14 -6.73 28.77
C LYS A 2 -14.60 -5.65 27.76
N VAL A 3 -15.09 -4.51 28.26
CA VAL A 3 -15.50 -3.37 27.41
C VAL A 3 -14.33 -2.73 26.65
N MET A 4 -13.13 -2.65 27.24
CA MET A 4 -11.97 -2.10 26.54
C MET A 4 -11.48 -3.04 25.44
N GLN A 5 -11.57 -4.35 25.68
CA GLN A 5 -11.19 -5.35 24.69
C GLN A 5 -12.08 -5.29 23.45
N ILE A 6 -13.40 -5.17 23.62
CA ILE A 6 -14.35 -4.99 22.51
C ILE A 6 -14.03 -3.72 21.69
N LYS A 7 -13.64 -2.62 22.36
CA LYS A 7 -13.27 -1.38 21.66
C LYS A 7 -12.01 -1.53 20.81
N VAL A 8 -11.04 -2.32 21.27
CA VAL A 8 -9.80 -2.60 20.52
C VAL A 8 -10.11 -3.47 19.31
N GLU A 9 -10.95 -4.50 19.46
CA GLU A 9 -11.38 -5.38 18.36
C GLU A 9 -12.09 -4.59 17.27
N LEU A 10 -13.07 -3.75 17.63
CA LEU A 10 -13.79 -2.90 16.66
C LEU A 10 -12.87 -1.89 15.97
N ALA A 11 -11.91 -1.30 16.68
CA ALA A 11 -10.95 -0.38 16.09
C ALA A 11 -10.01 -1.10 15.11
N TRP A 12 -9.63 -2.35 15.42
CA TRP A 12 -8.82 -3.19 14.56
C TRP A 12 -9.59 -3.60 13.28
N GLU A 13 -10.83 -4.06 13.42
CA GLU A 13 -11.71 -4.38 12.28
C GLU A 13 -11.92 -3.17 11.37
N ALA A 14 -12.20 -1.99 11.94
CA ALA A 14 -12.33 -0.76 11.18
C ALA A 14 -11.03 -0.36 10.47
N TRP A 15 -9.87 -0.56 11.12
CA TRP A 15 -8.56 -0.31 10.52
C TRP A 15 -8.31 -1.24 9.32
N GLN A 16 -8.60 -2.54 9.45
CA GLN A 16 -8.47 -3.51 8.35
C GLN A 16 -9.42 -3.16 7.20
N ALA A 17 -10.70 -2.92 7.50
CA ALA A 17 -11.71 -2.57 6.50
C ALA A 17 -11.35 -1.29 5.74
N SER A 18 -10.80 -0.27 6.42
CA SER A 18 -10.36 0.98 5.76
C SER A 18 -9.27 0.77 4.72
N ARG A 19 -8.44 -0.26 4.89
CA ARG A 19 -7.32 -0.58 3.99
C ARG A 19 -7.75 -1.51 2.86
N GLU A 20 -8.62 -2.46 3.14
CA GLU A 20 -9.21 -3.34 2.13
C GLU A 20 -10.08 -2.58 1.12
N ALA A 21 -10.67 -1.46 1.54
CA ALA A 21 -11.49 -0.60 0.69
C ALA A 21 -10.69 0.22 -0.35
N ILE A 22 -9.37 0.29 -0.22
CA ILE A 22 -8.50 1.10 -1.08
C ILE A 22 -7.63 0.20 -1.95
N GLU A 23 -7.58 0.53 -3.24
CA GLU A 23 -6.66 -0.07 -4.20
C GLU A 23 -5.99 1.05 -5.00
N ILE A 24 -4.66 1.12 -4.99
CA ILE A 24 -3.89 2.19 -5.64
C ILE A 24 -3.28 1.65 -6.93
N LYS A 25 -3.59 2.30 -8.06
CA LYS A 25 -2.86 2.08 -9.31
C LYS A 25 -1.62 2.96 -9.33
N LEU A 26 -0.47 2.37 -9.63
CA LEU A 26 0.77 3.10 -9.90
C LEU A 26 0.94 3.30 -11.41
N ASP A 27 1.83 4.24 -11.77
CA ASP A 27 2.23 4.43 -13.16
C ASP A 27 2.92 3.18 -13.71
N ASP A 28 2.78 2.96 -15.02
CA ASP A 28 3.42 1.85 -15.71
C ASP A 28 4.93 2.11 -15.81
N LYS A 29 5.74 1.05 -15.72
CA LYS A 29 7.18 1.17 -15.94
C LYS A 29 7.50 1.56 -17.38
N VAL A 30 8.55 2.34 -17.53
CA VAL A 30 9.06 2.78 -18.84
C VAL A 30 10.17 1.85 -19.35
N MET A 31 10.42 1.89 -20.65
CA MET A 31 11.61 1.24 -21.23
C MET A 31 12.87 1.91 -20.66
N VAL A 32 13.88 1.12 -20.33
CA VAL A 32 15.12 1.63 -19.74
C VAL A 32 16.11 1.96 -20.85
N GLU A 33 16.30 3.25 -21.15
CA GLU A 33 17.31 3.74 -22.08
C GLU A 33 18.53 4.33 -21.35
N ASP A 34 18.33 4.86 -20.14
CA ASP A 34 19.40 5.38 -19.29
C ASP A 34 19.19 5.13 -17.77
N GLU A 35 20.07 5.69 -16.94
CA GLU A 35 19.98 5.57 -15.47
C GLU A 35 18.82 6.38 -14.87
N PHE A 36 18.30 7.39 -15.59
CA PHE A 36 17.12 8.13 -15.16
C PHE A 36 15.86 7.25 -15.28
N ASP A 37 15.68 6.55 -16.40
CA ASP A 37 14.57 5.61 -16.60
C ASP A 37 14.61 4.47 -15.59
N LYS A 38 15.81 3.95 -15.31
CA LYS A 38 16.02 2.94 -14.27
C LYS A 38 15.63 3.48 -12.90
N GLY A 39 16.04 4.70 -12.56
CA GLY A 39 15.66 5.38 -11.33
C GLY A 39 14.14 5.55 -11.20
N HIS A 40 13.47 5.95 -12.29
CA HIS A 40 12.01 6.07 -12.36
C HIS A 40 11.32 4.72 -12.06
N ASN A 41 11.74 3.64 -12.72
CA ASN A 41 11.19 2.31 -12.50
C ASN A 41 11.43 1.78 -11.08
N CYS A 42 12.61 2.05 -10.50
CA CYS A 42 12.90 1.71 -9.11
C CYS A 42 12.00 2.48 -8.13
N ALA A 43 11.72 3.77 -8.41
CA ALA A 43 10.82 4.56 -7.58
C ALA A 43 9.39 3.98 -7.57
N ILE A 44 8.91 3.48 -8.71
CA ILE A 44 7.62 2.78 -8.79
C ILE A 44 7.63 1.54 -7.88
N ASP A 45 8.69 0.74 -7.91
CA ASP A 45 8.83 -0.43 -7.03
C ASP A 45 8.84 -0.04 -5.54
N TYR A 46 9.60 0.98 -5.16
CA TYR A 46 9.67 1.45 -3.77
C TYR A 46 8.34 2.01 -3.27
N CYS A 47 7.59 2.69 -4.14
CA CYS A 47 6.24 3.12 -3.84
C CYS A 47 5.31 1.92 -3.62
N ALA A 48 5.36 0.91 -4.49
CA ALA A 48 4.55 -0.29 -4.35
C ALA A 48 4.83 -1.01 -3.03
N ASP A 49 6.11 -1.16 -2.65
CA ASP A 49 6.51 -1.79 -1.39
C ASP A 49 6.05 -0.99 -0.17
N SER A 50 6.16 0.34 -0.21
CA SER A 50 5.70 1.22 0.87
C SER A 50 4.18 1.17 1.06
N ILE A 51 3.42 1.11 -0.03
CA ILE A 51 1.95 0.99 0.00
C ILE A 51 1.54 -0.36 0.59
N ARG A 52 2.18 -1.45 0.14
CA ARG A 52 1.93 -2.79 0.68
C ARG A 52 2.30 -2.90 2.16
N ALA A 53 3.40 -2.30 2.59
CA ALA A 53 3.80 -2.25 4.00
C ALA A 53 2.80 -1.49 4.88
N ALA A 54 2.08 -0.52 4.30
CA ALA A 54 0.98 0.18 4.98
C ALA A 54 -0.33 -0.65 5.06
N GLY A 55 -0.34 -1.85 4.46
CA GLY A 55 -1.49 -2.75 4.39
C GLY A 55 -2.48 -2.42 3.28
N ILE A 56 -2.10 -1.58 2.30
CA ILE A 56 -2.97 -1.13 1.21
C ILE A 56 -2.64 -1.94 -0.06
N LYS A 57 -3.66 -2.26 -0.86
CA LYS A 57 -3.50 -3.01 -2.11
C LYS A 57 -2.95 -2.10 -3.22
N VAL A 58 -1.99 -2.62 -4.00
CA VAL A 58 -1.51 -2.01 -5.24
C VAL A 58 -2.12 -2.81 -6.38
N LYS A 59 -2.76 -2.11 -7.32
CA LYS A 59 -3.34 -2.72 -8.52
C LYS A 59 -2.22 -3.22 -9.44
N GLU A 60 -2.36 -4.45 -9.92
CA GLU A 60 -1.47 -5.04 -10.94
C GLU A 60 -1.74 -4.50 -12.35
#